data_AF-A0A7T5JUG7-F1
#
_entry.id   AF-A0A7T5JUG7-F1
#
_cell.length_a   1.000
_cell.length_b   1.000
_cell.length_c   1.000
_cell.angle_alpha   90.00
_cell.angle_beta   90.00
_cell.angle_gamma   90.00
#
_symmetry.space_group_name_H-M   'P 1'
#
loop_
_entity.id
_entity.type
_entity.pdbx_description
1 polymer ?
#
loop_
_entity_poly.entity_id
_entity_poly.type
_entity_poly.pdbx_seq_one_letter_code
_entity_poly.pdbx_strand_id
1 'polypeptide(L)'
;MIPENISRNHVLKALADIDANGIPKRRISAVYDLWYEGKGYSPKYVVSVANQFANAMELPSSAFNGGTETNTFLASRGFQIVTRTQTSPTGNPKKHDVHSSKTHHNSHCAKCKDVVIQSLKHLYGEVISTYNANVSSKLTAYEDSPYYPQLAKIYQGLQQFRGHQVFVKQDNLSPCDIYLPNPGFVLEF
;
A
#
# COMPACT_ATOMS: atom_id res chain seq x y z
N MET A 1 23.94 21.75 9.92
CA MET A 1 23.91 20.35 9.50
C MET A 1 22.92 19.59 10.37
N ILE A 2 22.26 18.57 9.83
CA ILE A 2 21.33 17.73 10.60
C ILE A 2 22.11 16.82 11.57
N PRO A 3 21.78 16.78 12.88
CA PRO A 3 22.41 15.87 13.83
C PRO A 3 22.14 14.39 13.51
N GLU A 4 23.20 13.57 13.48
CA GLU A 4 23.10 12.15 13.12
C GLU A 4 22.37 11.29 14.16
N ASN A 5 22.36 11.73 15.42
CA ASN A 5 21.69 11.04 16.53
C ASN A 5 20.16 11.02 16.43
N ILE A 6 19.58 11.77 15.48
CA ILE A 6 18.15 11.67 15.15
C ILE A 6 17.90 10.32 14.47
N SER A 7 17.25 9.43 15.23
CA SER A 7 16.86 8.07 14.81
C SER A 7 15.52 8.05 14.09
N ARG A 8 15.21 6.91 13.44
CA ARG A 8 13.88 6.65 12.85
C ARG A 8 12.75 6.85 13.85
N ASN A 9 12.93 6.44 15.10
CA ASN A 9 11.92 6.58 16.15
C ASN A 9 11.64 8.05 16.50
N HIS A 10 12.66 8.91 16.47
CA HIS A 10 12.47 10.35 16.68
C HIS A 10 11.65 10.98 15.54
N VAL A 11 11.85 10.52 14.30
CA VAL A 11 11.06 10.96 13.15
C VAL A 11 9.60 10.51 13.28
N LEU A 12 9.33 9.28 13.72
CA LEU A 12 7.95 8.81 13.96
C LEU A 12 7.23 9.65 15.04
N LYS A 13 7.91 9.94 16.15
CA LYS A 13 7.37 10.85 17.19
C LYS A 13 7.07 12.24 16.64
N ALA A 14 7.91 12.75 15.74
CA ALA A 14 7.68 14.02 15.08
C ALA A 14 6.46 14.01 14.16
N LEU A 15 6.22 12.93 13.41
CA LEU A 15 5.03 12.80 12.59
C LEU A 15 3.75 12.81 13.44
N ALA A 16 3.74 12.08 14.56
CA ALA A 16 2.62 12.08 15.50
C ALA A 16 2.36 13.46 16.13
N ASP A 17 3.43 14.19 16.49
CA ASP A 17 3.30 15.56 17.00
C ASP A 17 2.72 16.51 15.94
N ILE A 18 3.20 16.39 14.69
CA ILE A 18 2.69 17.17 13.56
C ILE A 18 1.22 16.84 13.26
N ASP A 19 0.78 15.60 13.49
CA ASP A 19 -0.63 15.24 13.33
C ASP A 19 -1.52 15.88 14.41
N ALA A 20 -1.02 16.02 15.63
CA ALA A 20 -1.74 16.69 16.72
C ALA A 20 -1.75 18.23 16.58
N ASN A 21 -0.61 18.82 16.24
CA ASN A 21 -0.39 20.27 16.29
C ASN A 21 -0.48 20.97 14.91
N GLY A 22 -0.41 20.20 13.83
CA GLY A 22 -0.40 20.70 12.45
C GLY A 22 0.94 21.27 12.00
N ILE A 23 1.01 21.62 10.71
CA ILE A 23 2.20 22.26 10.10
C ILE A 23 1.93 23.76 9.93
N PRO A 24 2.76 24.66 10.49
CA PRO A 24 2.64 26.09 10.22
C PRO A 24 2.74 26.37 8.71
N LYS A 25 1.89 27.24 8.16
CA LYS A 25 1.81 27.51 6.70
C LYS A 25 3.18 27.81 6.04
N ARG A 26 4.07 28.52 6.75
CA ARG A 26 5.43 28.86 6.28
C ARG A 26 6.40 27.67 6.24
N ARG A 27 6.06 26.57 6.92
CA ARG A 27 6.86 25.35 7.05
C ARG A 27 6.40 24.24 6.11
N ILE A 28 5.33 24.48 5.33
CA ILE A 28 4.87 23.58 4.28
C ILE A 28 5.89 23.59 3.14
N SER A 29 6.25 22.40 2.65
CA SER A 29 7.17 22.26 1.53
C SER A 29 6.41 22.43 0.21
N ALA A 30 6.98 23.22 -0.71
CA ALA A 30 6.42 23.42 -2.05
C ALA A 30 6.84 22.33 -3.05
N VAL A 31 7.94 21.62 -2.78
CA VAL A 31 8.63 20.78 -3.76
C VAL A 31 8.65 19.31 -3.38
N TYR A 32 8.83 18.98 -2.10
CA TYR A 32 8.95 17.60 -1.62
C TYR A 32 8.00 17.31 -0.47
N ASP A 33 7.44 16.11 -0.43
CA ASP A 33 6.74 15.57 0.73
C ASP A 33 7.44 14.30 1.22
N LEU A 34 7.51 14.13 2.54
CA LEU A 34 7.71 12.83 3.17
C LEU A 34 6.35 12.15 3.19
N TRP A 35 6.24 11.00 2.52
CA TRP A 35 4.99 10.24 2.48
C TRP A 35 5.00 9.13 3.53
N TYR A 36 4.03 9.15 4.44
CA TYR A 36 3.90 8.17 5.52
C TYR A 36 2.43 7.96 5.86
N GLU A 37 2.00 6.70 5.96
CA GLU A 37 0.61 6.31 6.30
C GLU A 37 -0.48 7.02 5.48
N GLY A 38 -0.22 7.26 4.19
CA GLY A 38 -1.17 7.93 3.28
C GLY A 38 -1.24 9.45 3.40
N LYS A 39 -0.37 10.06 4.21
CA LYS A 39 -0.28 11.51 4.40
C LYS A 39 1.09 12.05 3.99
N GLY A 40 1.09 13.27 3.45
CA GLY A 40 2.28 14.01 3.07
C GLY A 40 2.70 15.03 4.13
N TYR A 41 3.98 15.04 4.47
CA TYR A 41 4.57 15.92 5.48
C TYR A 41 5.74 16.70 4.89
N SER A 42 5.97 17.93 5.34
CA SER A 42 7.13 18.73 4.90
C SER A 42 8.43 18.11 5.44
N PRO A 43 9.36 17.61 4.59
CA PRO A 43 10.57 16.92 5.05
C PRO A 43 11.40 17.77 6.00
N LYS A 44 11.54 19.06 5.67
CA LYS A 44 12.36 19.98 6.48
C LYS A 44 11.73 20.23 7.84
N TYR A 45 10.40 20.32 7.90
CA TYR A 45 9.72 20.52 9.17
C TYR A 45 9.77 19.27 10.05
N VAL A 46 9.63 18.08 9.46
CA VAL A 46 9.76 16.82 10.18
C VAL A 46 11.11 16.69 10.88
N VAL A 47 12.22 17.04 10.21
CA VAL A 47 13.56 17.02 10.83
C VAL A 47 13.67 18.04 11.97
N SER A 48 13.08 19.23 11.80
CA SER A 48 13.01 20.29 12.82
C SER A 48 12.45 19.76 14.13
N VAL A 49 11.27 19.13 14.05
CA VAL A 49 10.53 18.57 15.19
C VAL A 49 11.20 17.29 15.74
N ALA A 50 11.74 16.44 14.87
CA ALA A 50 12.45 15.22 15.30
C ALA A 50 13.65 15.53 16.20
N ASN A 51 14.31 16.67 16.00
CA ASN A 51 15.40 17.11 16.87
C ASN A 51 14.93 17.43 18.29
N GLN A 52 13.69 17.87 18.49
CA GLN A 52 13.14 18.08 19.83
C GLN A 52 13.09 16.77 20.61
N PHE A 53 12.74 15.67 19.96
CA PHE A 53 12.73 14.35 20.59
C PHE A 53 14.13 13.75 20.81
N ALA A 54 15.10 14.14 19.99
CA ALA A 54 16.48 13.66 20.13
C ALA A 54 17.31 14.47 21.14
N ASN A 55 17.11 15.79 21.18
CA ASN A 55 18.01 16.75 21.83
C ASN A 55 17.25 17.78 22.70
N ALA A 56 15.96 17.57 22.98
CA ALA A 56 15.10 18.46 23.77
C ALA A 56 14.93 19.89 23.21
N MET A 57 15.33 20.14 21.97
CA MET A 57 15.15 21.43 21.28
C MET A 57 14.77 21.23 19.81
N GLU A 58 13.84 22.05 19.30
CA GLU A 58 13.56 22.08 17.86
C GLU A 58 14.80 22.57 17.09
N LEU A 59 15.14 21.91 15.98
CA LEU A 59 16.28 22.33 15.15
C LEU A 59 15.88 23.53 14.30
N PRO A 60 16.48 24.72 14.46
CA PRO A 60 16.10 25.88 13.67
C PRO A 60 16.31 25.61 12.16
N SER A 61 15.36 26.00 11.31
CA SER A 61 15.45 25.75 9.86
C SER A 61 16.60 26.48 9.16
N SER A 62 17.25 27.43 9.82
CA SER A 62 18.50 28.06 9.35
C SER A 62 19.73 27.17 9.61
N ALA A 63 19.65 26.22 10.54
CA ALA A 63 20.79 25.36 10.88
C ALA A 63 21.05 24.26 9.84
N PHE A 64 20.13 23.99 8.90
CA PHE A 64 20.29 22.96 7.88
C PHE A 64 19.53 23.30 6.60
N ASN A 65 19.97 22.71 5.49
CA ASN A 65 19.36 22.94 4.18
C ASN A 65 18.17 22.01 3.96
N GLY A 66 17.17 22.49 3.21
CA GLY A 66 16.12 21.63 2.69
C GLY A 66 16.60 20.87 1.43
N GLY A 67 15.70 20.12 0.79
CA GLY A 67 16.03 19.40 -0.44
C GLY A 67 16.98 18.23 -0.16
N THR A 68 18.10 18.16 -0.87
CA THR A 68 18.98 16.97 -0.88
C THR A 68 19.48 16.55 0.51
N GLU A 69 19.93 17.49 1.36
CA GLU A 69 20.43 17.19 2.71
C GLU A 69 19.34 16.48 3.54
N THR A 70 18.19 17.15 3.69
CA THR A 70 17.02 16.62 4.41
C THR A 70 16.47 15.34 3.81
N ASN A 71 16.33 15.27 2.48
CA ASN A 71 15.71 14.14 1.80
C ASN A 71 16.59 12.89 1.94
N THR A 72 17.91 13.03 1.75
CA THR A 72 18.87 11.93 1.93
C THR A 72 18.90 11.47 3.37
N PHE A 73 18.89 12.41 4.32
CA PHE A 73 18.82 12.12 5.74
C PHE A 73 17.59 11.27 6.08
N LEU A 74 16.39 11.68 5.66
CA LEU A 74 15.15 10.94 5.94
C LEU A 74 15.10 9.59 5.19
N ALA A 75 15.55 9.54 3.94
CA ALA A 75 15.62 8.31 3.16
C ALA A 75 16.53 7.26 3.83
N SER A 76 17.68 7.68 4.37
CA SER A 76 18.57 6.78 5.11
C SER A 76 17.97 6.23 6.42
N ARG A 77 16.91 6.86 6.96
CA ARG A 77 16.11 6.35 8.09
C ARG A 77 14.88 5.54 7.64
N GLY A 78 14.76 5.24 6.34
CA GLY A 78 13.70 4.39 5.78
C GLY A 78 12.39 5.12 5.49
N PHE A 79 12.42 6.43 5.24
CA PHE A 79 11.24 7.20 4.85
C PHE A 79 11.22 7.49 3.35
N GLN A 80 10.02 7.44 2.75
CA GLN A 80 9.82 7.74 1.34
C GLN A 80 9.66 9.24 1.13
N ILE A 81 10.46 9.81 0.23
CA ILE A 81 10.34 11.21 -0.21
C ILE A 81 9.76 11.24 -1.62
N VAL A 82 8.69 12.00 -1.82
CA VAL A 82 8.05 12.22 -3.11
C VAL A 82 8.18 13.68 -3.51
N THR A 83 8.29 13.97 -4.81
CA THR A 83 8.29 15.34 -5.31
C THR A 83 6.86 15.72 -5.64
N ARG A 84 6.39 16.88 -5.16
CA ARG A 84 5.11 17.46 -5.59
C ARG A 84 5.29 17.91 -7.04
N THR A 85 4.84 17.08 -7.97
CA THR A 85 4.72 17.49 -9.37
C THR A 85 3.69 18.63 -9.42
N GLN A 86 4.14 19.85 -9.73
CA GLN A 86 3.23 20.94 -10.00
C GLN A 86 2.43 20.60 -11.27
N THR A 87 1.18 20.20 -11.11
CA THR A 87 0.22 20.14 -12.22
C THR A 87 -0.99 20.99 -11.87
N SER A 88 -0.95 22.25 -12.30
CA SER A 88 -2.15 22.97 -12.76
C SER A 88 -2.37 22.61 -14.25
N PRO A 89 -3.62 22.68 -14.75
CA PRO A 89 -4.12 21.82 -15.81
C PRO A 89 -3.74 22.33 -17.19
N THR A 90 -3.01 21.53 -17.98
CA THR A 90 -3.20 21.35 -19.44
C THR A 90 -2.11 20.45 -20.01
N GLY A 91 -2.50 19.50 -20.85
CA GLY A 91 -1.59 18.79 -21.74
C GLY A 91 -1.17 17.40 -21.25
N ASN A 92 -1.69 16.38 -21.94
CA ASN A 92 -1.34 14.96 -21.90
C ASN A 92 0.01 14.62 -21.22
N PRO A 93 0.04 13.70 -20.24
CA PRO A 93 1.28 13.28 -19.61
C PRO A 93 2.18 12.58 -20.63
N LYS A 94 3.22 13.29 -21.08
CA LYS A 94 4.38 12.68 -21.74
C LYS A 94 5.17 11.93 -20.68
N LYS A 95 5.27 10.61 -20.89
CA LYS A 95 6.05 9.64 -20.12
C LYS A 95 7.48 10.15 -19.92
N HIS A 96 7.92 10.27 -18.67
CA HIS A 96 9.35 10.33 -18.36
C HIS A 96 9.79 8.96 -17.86
N ASP A 97 10.52 8.30 -18.75
CA ASP A 97 11.24 7.05 -18.57
C ASP A 97 12.35 7.22 -17.52
N VAL A 98 12.14 6.65 -16.33
CA VAL A 98 13.25 6.18 -15.48
C VAL A 98 13.66 4.84 -16.07
N HIS A 99 14.93 4.66 -16.41
CA HIS A 99 15.48 3.37 -16.81
C HIS A 99 15.53 2.41 -15.60
N SER A 100 14.36 1.96 -15.14
CA SER A 100 14.19 0.53 -14.95
C SER A 100 14.06 -0.04 -16.36
N SER A 101 14.64 -1.21 -16.61
CA SER A 101 14.23 -2.02 -17.76
C SER A 101 12.71 -1.87 -17.94
N LYS A 102 12.22 -1.57 -19.15
CA LYS A 102 10.79 -1.65 -19.45
C LYS A 102 10.36 -3.12 -19.41
N THR A 103 10.53 -3.79 -18.28
CA THR A 103 9.73 -4.93 -17.89
C THR A 103 8.33 -4.38 -17.72
N HIS A 104 7.50 -4.65 -18.71
CA HIS A 104 6.07 -4.43 -18.64
C HIS A 104 5.54 -5.17 -17.41
N HIS A 105 5.43 -4.47 -16.28
CA HIS A 105 4.91 -5.06 -15.06
C HIS A 105 3.40 -5.21 -15.26
N ASN A 106 2.93 -6.45 -15.38
CA ASN A 106 1.52 -6.81 -15.42
C ASN A 106 1.05 -7.24 -14.01
N SER A 107 -0.22 -7.63 -13.89
CA SER A 107 -0.80 -8.17 -12.65
C SER A 107 -0.04 -9.38 -12.07
N HIS A 108 0.81 -10.03 -12.86
CA HIS A 108 1.62 -11.18 -12.46
C HIS A 108 3.06 -10.83 -12.02
N CYS A 109 3.41 -9.56 -11.87
CA CYS A 109 4.74 -9.18 -11.39
C CYS A 109 4.98 -9.63 -9.94
N ALA A 110 5.86 -10.63 -9.74
CA ALA A 110 6.17 -11.19 -8.42
C ALA A 110 6.61 -10.12 -7.41
N LYS A 111 7.53 -9.22 -7.81
CA LYS A 111 8.00 -8.12 -6.94
C LYS A 111 6.88 -7.19 -6.50
N CYS A 112 5.89 -6.94 -7.36
CA CYS A 112 4.73 -6.13 -7.00
C CYS A 112 3.80 -6.87 -6.03
N LYS A 113 3.57 -8.18 -6.25
CA LYS A 113 2.81 -9.02 -5.32
C LYS A 113 3.46 -9.05 -3.93
N ASP A 114 4.80 -9.16 -3.88
CA ASP A 114 5.55 -9.15 -2.62
C ASP A 114 5.34 -7.86 -1.83
N VAL A 115 5.38 -6.71 -2.51
CA VAL A 115 5.12 -5.40 -1.88
C VAL A 115 3.70 -5.35 -1.29
N VAL A 116 2.70 -5.81 -2.04
CA VAL A 116 1.30 -5.87 -1.56
C VAL A 116 1.18 -6.78 -0.33
N ILE A 117 1.79 -7.97 -0.35
CA ILE A 117 1.78 -8.89 0.80
C ILE A 117 2.39 -8.24 2.03
N GLN A 118 3.51 -7.52 1.90
CA GLN A 118 4.13 -6.82 3.03
C GLN A 118 3.25 -5.71 3.58
N SER A 119 2.61 -4.93 2.72
CA SER A 119 1.64 -3.91 3.15
C SER A 119 0.47 -4.54 3.91
N LEU A 120 -0.08 -5.65 3.41
CA LEU A 120 -1.18 -6.36 4.05
C LEU A 120 -0.78 -6.92 5.42
N LYS A 121 0.42 -7.51 5.54
CA LYS A 121 0.95 -7.98 6.82
C LYS A 121 1.08 -6.85 7.84
N HIS A 122 1.48 -5.67 7.39
CA HIS A 122 1.60 -4.51 8.27
C HIS A 122 0.23 -4.01 8.77
N LEU A 123 -0.78 -4.01 7.90
CA LEU A 123 -2.12 -3.49 8.22
C LEU A 123 -2.99 -4.47 9.01
N TYR A 124 -2.92 -5.77 8.66
CA TYR A 124 -3.85 -6.79 9.13
C TYR A 124 -3.16 -7.90 9.94
N GLY A 125 -1.84 -7.87 10.03
CA GLY A 125 -1.05 -8.86 10.74
C GLY A 125 -0.84 -10.12 9.90
N GLU A 126 -1.61 -11.16 10.18
CA GLU A 126 -1.42 -12.45 9.52
C GLU A 126 -1.93 -12.43 8.07
N VAL A 127 -1.10 -12.96 7.16
CA VAL A 127 -1.44 -13.12 5.74
C VAL A 127 -1.00 -14.50 5.30
N ILE A 128 -1.94 -15.28 4.76
CA ILE A 128 -1.72 -16.65 4.29
C ILE A 128 -1.72 -16.63 2.76
N SER A 129 -0.59 -16.99 2.16
CA SER A 129 -0.49 -17.15 0.69
C SER A 129 -0.95 -18.53 0.26
N THR A 130 -1.49 -18.63 -0.96
CA THR A 130 -1.92 -19.91 -1.57
C THR A 130 -2.90 -20.69 -0.67
N TYR A 131 -3.88 -19.98 -0.12
CA TYR A 131 -4.83 -20.55 0.83
C TYR A 131 -5.87 -21.40 0.13
N ASN A 132 -6.04 -22.65 0.57
CA ASN A 132 -7.08 -23.54 0.08
C ASN A 132 -8.21 -23.67 1.11
N ALA A 133 -9.37 -23.09 0.79
CA ALA A 133 -10.55 -23.16 1.64
C ALA A 133 -11.23 -24.55 1.65
N ASN A 134 -10.76 -25.48 0.81
CA ASN A 134 -11.28 -26.84 0.61
C ASN A 134 -12.79 -26.87 0.36
N VAL A 135 -13.25 -25.94 -0.48
CA VAL A 135 -14.66 -25.76 -0.84
C VAL A 135 -14.95 -26.53 -2.12
N SER A 136 -16.00 -27.36 -2.14
CA SER A 136 -16.39 -28.08 -3.36
C SER A 136 -16.98 -27.14 -4.41
N SER A 137 -16.67 -27.39 -5.68
CA SER A 137 -17.28 -26.66 -6.79
C SER A 137 -18.53 -27.37 -7.35
N LYS A 138 -18.88 -28.55 -6.83
CA LYS A 138 -20.05 -29.31 -7.31
C LYS A 138 -21.32 -28.80 -6.67
N LEU A 139 -22.38 -28.66 -7.47
CA LEU A 139 -23.70 -28.26 -6.98
C LEU A 139 -24.24 -29.22 -5.90
N THR A 140 -23.96 -30.53 -6.03
CA THR A 140 -24.40 -31.56 -5.08
C THR A 140 -23.83 -31.37 -3.68
N ALA A 141 -22.66 -30.73 -3.54
CA ALA A 141 -22.07 -30.45 -2.23
C ALA A 141 -22.86 -29.41 -1.42
N TYR A 142 -23.84 -28.76 -2.03
CA TYR A 142 -24.64 -27.72 -1.43
C TYR A 142 -26.10 -28.14 -1.21
N GLU A 143 -26.49 -29.41 -1.42
CA GLU A 143 -27.90 -29.85 -1.31
C GLU A 143 -28.57 -29.46 0.01
N ASP A 144 -27.84 -29.55 1.12
CA ASP A 144 -28.34 -29.17 2.46
C ASP A 144 -28.17 -27.67 2.77
N SER A 145 -27.66 -26.87 1.83
CA SER A 145 -27.39 -25.45 2.01
C SER A 145 -28.63 -24.61 1.69
N PRO A 146 -28.87 -23.50 2.42
CA PRO A 146 -29.93 -22.54 2.07
C PRO A 146 -29.75 -21.90 0.68
N TYR A 147 -28.55 -21.99 0.09
CA TYR A 147 -28.24 -21.42 -1.23
C TYR A 147 -28.53 -22.38 -2.39
N TYR A 148 -28.82 -23.66 -2.12
CA TYR A 148 -29.03 -24.67 -3.15
C TYR A 148 -30.08 -24.26 -4.20
N PRO A 149 -31.29 -23.77 -3.83
CA PRO A 149 -32.32 -23.47 -4.82
C PRO A 149 -31.87 -22.42 -5.84
N GLN A 150 -31.14 -21.40 -5.38
CA GLN A 150 -30.60 -20.33 -6.21
C GLN A 150 -29.45 -20.85 -7.08
N LEU A 151 -28.53 -21.62 -6.51
CA LEU A 151 -27.42 -22.22 -7.25
C LEU A 151 -27.92 -23.16 -8.34
N ALA A 152 -28.91 -24.01 -8.06
CA ALA A 152 -29.52 -24.91 -9.03
C ALA A 152 -30.19 -24.14 -10.17
N LYS A 153 -30.89 -23.03 -9.86
CA LYS A 153 -31.50 -22.18 -10.88
C LYS A 153 -30.45 -21.53 -11.79
N ILE A 154 -29.35 -21.04 -11.23
CA ILE A 154 -28.22 -20.50 -12.01
C ILE A 154 -27.60 -21.59 -12.88
N TYR A 155 -27.35 -22.77 -12.30
CA TYR A 155 -26.79 -23.94 -12.98
C TYR A 155 -27.64 -24.31 -14.21
N GLN A 156 -28.95 -24.45 -14.03
CA GLN A 156 -29.90 -24.77 -15.11
C GLN A 156 -29.93 -23.67 -16.19
N GLY A 157 -29.93 -22.39 -15.78
CA GLY A 157 -29.90 -21.26 -16.71
C GLY A 157 -28.65 -21.26 -17.60
N LEU A 158 -27.48 -21.57 -17.03
CA LEU A 158 -26.23 -21.69 -17.76
C LEU A 158 -26.25 -22.87 -18.76
N GLN A 159 -26.82 -24.02 -18.37
CA GLN A 159 -26.99 -25.16 -19.28
C GLN A 159 -27.86 -24.80 -20.49
N GLN A 160 -28.95 -24.06 -20.27
CA GLN A 160 -29.89 -23.65 -21.32
C GLN A 160 -29.30 -22.59 -22.27
N PHE A 161 -28.46 -21.68 -21.79
CA PHE A 161 -27.95 -20.55 -22.58
C PHE A 161 -27.06 -20.99 -23.77
N ARG A 162 -26.33 -22.11 -23.67
CA ARG A 162 -25.42 -22.59 -24.72
C ARG A 162 -25.38 -24.11 -24.92
N GLY A 163 -26.25 -24.88 -24.25
CA GLY A 163 -26.25 -26.34 -24.31
C GLY A 163 -25.04 -26.99 -23.63
N HIS A 164 -24.29 -26.25 -22.81
CA HIS A 164 -23.12 -26.78 -22.11
C HIS A 164 -23.56 -27.67 -20.94
N GLN A 165 -23.28 -28.98 -21.04
CA GLN A 165 -23.59 -29.96 -19.98
C GLN A 165 -22.51 -30.07 -18.91
N VAL A 166 -21.28 -29.62 -19.19
CA VAL A 166 -20.14 -29.69 -18.28
C VAL A 166 -19.43 -28.34 -18.22
N PHE A 167 -19.54 -27.65 -17.09
CA PHE A 167 -18.88 -26.36 -16.84
C PHE A 167 -18.08 -26.33 -15.55
N VAL A 168 -18.44 -27.15 -14.56
CA VAL A 168 -17.60 -27.39 -13.38
C VAL A 168 -16.58 -28.46 -13.75
N LYS A 169 -15.32 -28.06 -13.93
CA LYS A 169 -14.22 -28.95 -14.36
C LYS A 169 -13.36 -29.46 -13.21
N GLN A 170 -13.46 -28.83 -12.05
CA GLN A 170 -12.69 -29.16 -10.85
C GLN A 170 -13.65 -29.53 -9.72
N ASP A 171 -13.24 -30.47 -8.88
CA ASP A 171 -14.08 -30.93 -7.76
C ASP A 171 -14.11 -29.92 -6.61
N ASN A 172 -13.01 -29.18 -6.44
CA ASN A 172 -12.82 -28.17 -5.41
C ASN A 172 -12.34 -26.86 -6.01
N LEU A 173 -12.63 -25.77 -5.30
CA LEU A 173 -12.14 -24.44 -5.63
C LEU A 173 -10.61 -24.45 -5.61
N SER A 174 -10.01 -23.80 -6.62
CA SER A 174 -8.56 -23.62 -6.63
C SER A 174 -8.11 -22.78 -5.42
N PRO A 175 -6.87 -22.98 -4.93
CA PRO A 175 -6.31 -22.12 -3.89
C PRO A 175 -6.34 -20.66 -4.32
N CYS A 176 -6.69 -19.79 -3.38
CA CYS A 176 -6.67 -18.35 -3.59
C CYS A 176 -5.26 -17.79 -3.42
N ASP A 177 -4.94 -16.71 -4.12
CA ASP A 177 -3.61 -16.09 -4.04
C ASP A 177 -3.27 -15.66 -2.60
N ILE A 178 -4.19 -14.96 -1.92
CA ILE A 178 -4.01 -14.48 -0.55
C ILE A 178 -5.31 -14.60 0.25
N TYR A 179 -5.20 -15.09 1.49
CA TYR A 179 -6.24 -15.02 2.51
C TYR A 179 -5.78 -14.23 3.73
N LEU A 180 -6.64 -13.35 4.22
CA LEU A 180 -6.46 -12.58 5.44
C LEU A 180 -7.46 -13.06 6.50
N PRO A 181 -7.04 -13.84 7.51
CA PRO A 181 -7.93 -14.38 8.54
C PRO A 181 -8.68 -13.30 9.32
N ASN A 182 -8.02 -12.16 9.55
CA ASN A 182 -8.60 -10.98 10.16
C ASN A 182 -8.39 -9.80 9.20
N PRO A 183 -9.43 -9.25 8.56
CA PRO A 183 -10.86 -9.35 8.92
C PRO A 183 -11.65 -10.48 8.22
N GLY A 184 -10.99 -11.41 7.53
CA GLY A 184 -11.67 -12.58 6.95
C GLY A 184 -12.04 -12.41 5.48
N PHE A 185 -11.09 -12.03 4.63
CA PHE A 185 -11.33 -11.91 3.18
C PHE A 185 -10.18 -12.45 2.33
N VAL A 186 -10.48 -12.65 1.05
CA VAL A 186 -9.54 -13.15 0.03
C VAL A 186 -9.17 -12.03 -0.93
N LEU A 187 -7.92 -12.04 -1.40
CA LEU A 187 -7.43 -11.16 -2.47
C LEU A 187 -6.83 -12.00 -3.60
N GLU A 188 -7.29 -11.75 -4.83
CA GLU A 188 -6.82 -12.37 -6.08
C GLU A 188 -6.15 -11.30 -6.98
N PHE A 189 -5.14 -11.68 -7.76
CA PHE A 189 -4.40 -10.78 -8.67
C PHE A 189 -4.68 -11.02 -10.16
#